data_AF-A0A7Y3BKX3-F1
#
_entry.id   AF-A0A7Y3BKX3-F1
#
_cell.length_a   1.000
_cell.length_b   1.000
_cell.length_c   1.000
_cell.angle_alpha   90.00
_cell.angle_beta   90.00
_cell.angle_gamma   90.00
#
_symmetry.space_group_name_H-M   'P 1'
#
loop_
_entity.id
_entity.type
_entity.pdbx_description
1 polymer ?
#
loop_
_entity_poly.entity_id
_entity_poly.type
_entity_poly.pdbx_seq_one_letter_code
_entity_poly.pdbx_strand_id
1 'polypeptide(L)'
;MKEKSRIFVWTLFDFANTSFSIIVVTFLYAVYFKKTVAGSESIGDLYWSISTSIAMLVTAFIAPVLGAIADYGAGKKRFLVFFTLLCVFGTASLYFVGPGE
;
A
#
# COMPACT_ATOMS: atom_id res chain seq x y z
N MET A 1 -2.11 -19.74 21.74
CA MET A 1 -2.96 -19.73 20.53
C MET A 1 -2.85 -21.10 19.89
N LYS A 2 -3.96 -21.80 19.62
CA LYS A 2 -3.90 -23.11 18.93
C LYS A 2 -3.34 -22.91 17.52
N GLU A 3 -2.50 -23.82 17.04
CA GLU A 3 -1.78 -23.71 15.76
C GLU A 3 -2.69 -23.41 14.57
N LYS A 4 -3.87 -24.05 14.52
CA LYS A 4 -4.92 -23.80 13.51
C LYS A 4 -5.40 -22.35 13.47
N SER A 5 -5.56 -21.70 14.63
CA SER A 5 -6.00 -20.31 14.72
C SER A 5 -4.89 -19.35 14.25
N ARG A 6 -3.62 -19.67 14.49
CA ARG A 6 -2.50 -18.88 13.98
C ARG A 6 -2.45 -18.93 12.45
N ILE A 7 -2.55 -20.12 11.86
CA ILE A 7 -2.55 -20.28 10.40
C ILE A 7 -3.71 -19.49 9.78
N PHE A 8 -4.92 -19.64 10.31
CA PHE A 8 -6.10 -18.92 9.80
C PHE A 8 -5.92 -17.39 9.79
N VAL A 9 -5.41 -16.81 10.88
CA VAL A 9 -5.18 -15.35 10.97
C VAL A 9 -4.14 -14.89 9.96
N TRP A 10 -3.05 -15.64 9.78
CA TRP A 10 -2.01 -15.30 8.81
C TRP A 10 -2.49 -15.45 7.37
N THR A 11 -3.29 -16.48 7.07
CA THR A 11 -3.90 -16.64 5.74
C THR A 11 -4.87 -15.50 5.44
N LEU A 12 -5.69 -15.08 6.41
CA LEU A 12 -6.60 -13.96 6.22
C LEU A 12 -5.84 -12.64 6.00
N PHE A 13 -4.75 -12.43 6.74
CA PHE A 13 -3.87 -11.28 6.55
C PHE A 13 -3.27 -11.25 5.14
N ASP A 14 -2.77 -12.39 4.65
CA ASP A 14 -2.19 -12.51 3.31
C ASP A 14 -3.23 -12.28 2.20
N PHE A 15 -4.44 -12.81 2.39
CA PHE A 15 -5.57 -12.59 1.48
C PHE A 15 -5.94 -11.11 1.38
N ALA A 16 -6.04 -10.42 2.52
CA ALA A 16 -6.35 -8.99 2.57
C ALA A 16 -5.23 -8.15 1.93
N ASN A 17 -3.97 -8.46 2.23
CA ASN A 17 -2.82 -7.74 1.70
C ASN A 17 -2.72 -7.86 0.17
N THR A 18 -2.94 -9.06 -0.37
CA THR A 18 -2.95 -9.29 -1.82
C THR A 18 -4.09 -8.54 -2.50
N SER A 19 -5.29 -8.61 -1.93
CA SER A 19 -6.47 -7.90 -2.46
C SER A 19 -6.26 -6.38 -2.48
N PHE A 20 -5.69 -5.83 -1.41
CA PHE A 20 -5.32 -4.42 -1.31
C PHE A 20 -4.34 -4.00 -2.42
N SER A 21 -3.26 -4.77 -2.61
CA SER A 21 -2.23 -4.47 -3.60
C SER A 21 -2.80 -4.38 -5.02
N ILE A 22 -3.69 -5.31 -5.39
CA ILE A 22 -4.32 -5.31 -6.71
C ILE A 22 -5.24 -4.09 -6.90
N ILE A 23 -6.07 -3.78 -5.91
CA ILE A 23 -7.09 -2.73 -6.02
C ILE A 23 -6.45 -1.34 -5.98
N VAL A 24 -5.59 -1.09 -4.99
CA VAL A 24 -5.09 0.27 -4.70
C VAL A 24 -3.81 0.56 -5.45
N VAL A 25 -2.87 -0.39 -5.53
CA VAL A 25 -1.55 -0.14 -6.12
C VAL A 25 -1.56 -0.40 -7.63
N THR A 26 -2.12 -1.53 -8.05
CA THR A 26 -1.88 -2.04 -9.42
C THR A 26 -2.95 -1.62 -10.43
N PHE A 27 -4.24 -1.82 -10.14
CA PHE A 27 -5.27 -1.83 -11.20
C PHE A 27 -6.36 -0.78 -11.01
N LEU A 28 -7.17 -0.87 -9.94
CA LEU A 28 -8.39 -0.06 -9.84
C LEU A 28 -8.08 1.42 -9.68
N TYR A 29 -7.22 1.78 -8.72
CA TYR A 29 -6.93 3.18 -8.45
C TYR A 29 -6.11 3.83 -9.57
N ALA A 30 -5.21 3.08 -10.20
CA ALA A 30 -4.50 3.54 -11.39
C ALA A 30 -5.46 3.93 -12.51
N VAL A 31 -6.51 3.13 -12.76
CA VAL A 31 -7.55 3.45 -13.75
C VAL A 31 -8.39 4.65 -13.30
N TYR A 32 -8.77 4.73 -12.02
CA TYR A 32 -9.51 5.87 -11.48
C TYR A 32 -8.76 7.19 -11.64
N PHE A 33 -7.46 7.21 -11.33
CA PHE A 33 -6.60 8.39 -11.44
C PHE A 33 -6.53 8.90 -12.88
N LYS A 34 -6.29 8.01 -13.84
CA LYS A 34 -6.20 8.38 -15.26
C LYS A 34 -7.51 8.95 -15.80
N LYS A 35 -8.64 8.34 -15.43
CA LYS A 35 -9.96 8.71 -15.96
C LYS A 35 -10.61 9.90 -15.28
N THR A 36 -10.40 10.05 -13.97
CA THR A 36 -11.15 11.01 -13.14
C THR A 36 -10.27 12.18 -12.72
N VAL A 37 -8.99 11.95 -12.41
CA VAL A 37 -8.11 12.97 -11.83
C VAL A 37 -7.29 13.69 -12.89
N ALA A 38 -6.74 12.96 -13.87
CA ALA A 38 -5.80 13.54 -14.85
C ALA A 38 -6.47 14.17 -16.09
N GLY A 39 -7.77 13.94 -16.34
CA GLY A 39 -8.52 14.48 -17.48
C GLY A 39 -8.07 13.99 -18.88
N SER A 40 -6.91 13.36 -19.01
CA SER A 40 -6.38 12.77 -20.24
C SER A 40 -5.61 11.47 -19.96
N GLU A 41 -5.87 10.42 -20.74
CA GLU A 41 -5.35 9.07 -20.47
C GLU A 41 -3.81 8.98 -20.57
N SER A 42 -3.19 9.63 -21.57
CA SER A 42 -1.74 9.54 -21.79
C SER A 42 -0.90 10.25 -20.72
N ILE A 43 -1.35 11.41 -20.26
CA ILE A 43 -0.66 12.17 -19.22
C ILE A 43 -0.92 11.52 -17.85
N GLY A 44 -2.11 10.96 -17.63
CA GLY A 44 -2.45 10.21 -16.43
C GLY A 44 -1.55 8.99 -16.21
N ASP A 45 -1.22 8.25 -17.28
CA ASP A 45 -0.26 7.14 -17.24
C ASP A 45 1.14 7.59 -16.82
N LEU A 46 1.61 8.70 -17.38
CA LEU A 46 2.91 9.28 -17.06
C LEU A 46 2.98 9.69 -15.57
N TYR A 47 1.99 10.44 -15.08
CA TYR A 47 1.99 10.88 -13.69
C TYR A 47 1.84 9.73 -12.69
N TRP A 48 1.02 8.73 -13.01
CA TRP A 48 0.88 7.55 -12.17
C TRP A 48 2.17 6.72 -12.09
N SER A 49 2.84 6.52 -13.23
CA SER A 49 4.10 5.77 -13.30
C SER A 49 5.26 6.50 -12.61
N ILE A 50 5.37 7.82 -12.76
CA ILE A 50 6.35 8.64 -12.03
C ILE A 50 6.10 8.55 -10.52
N SER A 51 4.85 8.71 -10.08
CA SER A 51 4.48 8.63 -8.66
C SER A 51 4.83 7.27 -8.07
N THR A 52 4.50 6.19 -8.78
CA THR A 52 4.82 4.82 -8.36
C THR A 52 6.34 4.57 -8.32
N SER A 53 7.09 5.10 -9.29
CA SER A 53 8.55 4.97 -9.34
C SER A 53 9.24 5.68 -8.17
N ILE A 54 8.79 6.89 -7.82
CA ILE A 54 9.28 7.62 -6.66
C ILE A 54 8.96 6.84 -5.38
N ALA A 55 7.73 6.33 -5.24
CA ALA A 55 7.34 5.52 -4.09
C ALA A 55 8.20 4.26 -3.94
N MET A 56 8.51 3.57 -5.04
CA MET A 56 9.40 2.41 -5.04
C MET A 56 10.84 2.76 -4.67
N LEU A 57 11.36 3.88 -5.18
CA LEU A 57 12.70 4.35 -4.84
C LEU A 57 12.81 4.68 -3.35
N VAL A 58 11.85 5.43 -2.82
CA VAL A 58 11.76 5.73 -1.38
C VAL A 58 11.67 4.44 -0.56
N THR A 59 10.83 3.49 -0.99
CA THR A 59 10.72 2.17 -0.33
C THR A 59 12.04 1.41 -0.35
N ALA A 60 12.80 1.45 -1.44
CA ALA A 60 14.07 0.73 -1.56
C ALA A 60 15.12 1.21 -0.54
N PHE A 61 15.15 2.51 -0.23
CA PHE A 61 16.06 3.05 0.79
C PHE A 61 15.57 2.81 2.22
N ILE A 62 14.26 2.90 2.44
CA ILE A 62 13.67 2.80 3.78
C ILE A 62 13.51 1.34 4.25
N ALA A 63 13.20 0.42 3.33
CA ALA A 63 12.97 -1.00 3.63
C ALA A 63 14.12 -1.69 4.38
N PRO A 64 15.41 -1.56 4.00
CA PRO A 64 16.50 -2.20 4.75
C PRO A 64 16.64 -1.64 6.18
N VAL A 65 16.43 -0.34 6.36
CA VAL A 65 16.53 0.31 7.68
C VAL A 65 15.39 -0.13 8.58
N LEU A 66 14.14 -0.02 8.11
CA LEU A 66 12.96 -0.41 8.88
C LEU A 66 12.90 -1.93 9.08
N GLY A 67 13.36 -2.71 8.11
CA GLY A 67 13.49 -4.17 8.21
C GLY A 67 14.49 -4.58 9.28
N ALA A 68 15.68 -3.98 9.31
CA ALA A 68 16.65 -4.21 10.37
C ALA A 68 16.07 -3.85 11.75
N ILE A 69 15.41 -2.71 11.89
CA ILE A 69 14.75 -2.32 13.15
C ILE A 69 13.68 -3.33 13.57
N ALA A 70 12.90 -3.85 12.63
CA ALA A 70 11.86 -4.85 12.90
C ALA A 70 12.43 -6.22 13.29
N ASP A 71 13.62 -6.57 12.79
CA ASP A 71 14.30 -7.83 13.11
C ASP A 71 15.00 -7.78 14.48
N TYR A 72 15.62 -6.65 14.83
CA TYR A 72 16.27 -6.45 16.14
C TYR A 72 15.26 -6.14 17.25
N GLY A 73 14.13 -5.49 16.93
CA GLY A 73 13.06 -5.21 17.88
C GLY A 73 12.15 -6.42 18.06
N ALA A 74 12.02 -6.95 19.28
CA ALA A 74 11.13 -8.08 19.62
C ALA A 74 9.60 -7.81 19.45
N GLY A 75 9.21 -6.83 18.61
CA GLY A 75 7.87 -6.31 18.43
C GLY A 75 7.30 -6.47 17.02
N LYS A 76 7.59 -7.58 16.31
CA LYS A 76 7.12 -7.84 14.92
C LYS A 76 5.62 -7.53 14.72
N LYS A 77 4.78 -7.86 15.70
CA LYS A 77 3.34 -7.55 15.68
C LYS A 77 3.02 -6.06 15.81
N ARG A 78 3.78 -5.29 16.62
CA ARG A 78 3.58 -3.85 16.77
C ARG A 78 3.97 -3.12 15.48
N PHE A 79 5.07 -3.53 14.86
CA PHE A 79 5.52 -3.02 13.57
C PHE A 79 4.50 -3.30 12.46
N LEU A 80 3.96 -4.52 12.41
CA LEU A 80 2.89 -4.89 11.48
C LEU A 80 1.65 -4.02 11.66
N VAL A 81 1.19 -3.84 12.91
CA VAL A 81 0.01 -2.99 13.19
C VAL A 81 0.27 -1.53 12.81
N PHE A 82 1.46 -0.99 13.14
CA PHE A 82 1.81 0.38 12.81
C PHE A 82 1.77 0.64 11.30
N PHE A 83 2.43 -0.19 10.49
CA PHE A 83 2.39 -0.03 9.03
C PHE A 83 1.01 -0.28 8.45
N THR A 84 0.25 -1.22 9.01
CA THR A 84 -1.13 -1.46 8.58
C THR A 84 -1.99 -0.22 8.82
N LEU A 85 -1.87 0.42 9.98
CA LEU A 85 -2.58 1.68 10.27
C LEU A 85 -2.13 2.80 9.33
N LEU A 86 -0.83 2.93 9.08
CA LEU A 86 -0.30 3.91 8.12
C LEU A 86 -0.91 3.70 6.72
N CYS A 87 -0.98 2.46 6.24
CA CYS A 87 -1.63 2.11 4.97
C CYS A 87 -3.13 2.43 4.99
N VAL A 88 -3.83 2.14 6.08
CA VAL A 88 -5.26 2.43 6.24
C VAL A 88 -5.51 3.94 6.16
N PHE A 89 -4.73 4.75 6.86
CA PHE A 89 -4.85 6.22 6.80
C PHE A 89 -4.51 6.77 5.42
N GLY A 90 -3.45 6.26 4.79
CA GLY A 90 -3.10 6.64 3.41
C GLY A 90 -4.24 6.32 2.44
N THR A 91 -4.79 5.11 2.51
CA THR A 91 -5.89 4.69 1.63
C THR A 91 -7.19 5.47 1.92
N ALA A 92 -7.50 5.73 3.19
CA ALA A 92 -8.65 6.54 3.58
C ALA A 92 -8.52 7.98 3.06
N SER A 93 -7.31 8.53 3.01
CA SER A 93 -7.09 9.87 2.46
C SER A 93 -7.39 9.96 0.95
N LEU A 94 -7.27 8.85 0.21
CA LEU A 94 -7.62 8.78 -1.21
C LEU A 94 -9.11 9.03 -1.45
N TYR A 95 -9.98 8.84 -0.44
CA TYR A 95 -11.40 9.18 -0.54
C TYR A 95 -11.63 10.67 -0.85
N PHE A 96 -10.74 11.55 -0.38
CA PHE A 96 -10.85 12.98 -0.62
C PHE A 96 -10.33 13.40 -2.00
N VAL A 97 -9.79 12.46 -2.79
CA VAL A 97 -9.29 12.74 -4.14
C VAL A 97 -10.46 12.72 -5.12
N GLY A 98 -11.00 13.91 -5.38
CA GLY A 98 -12.00 14.16 -6.41
C GLY A 98 -11.38 14.39 -7.80
N PRO A 99 -12.23 14.60 -8.83
CA PRO A 99 -11.78 15.03 -10.14
C PRO A 99 -10.98 16.34 -10.02
N GLY A 100 -9.83 16.39 -10.71
CA GLY A 100 -9.03 17.61 -10.78
C GLY A 100 -9.79 18.67 -11.57
N GLU A 101 -9.84 19.91 -11.06
CA GLU A 101 -10.23 21.08 -11.86
C GLU A 101 -9.23 21.32 -13.00
#